data_AF-A8UDU4-F1
#
_entry.id   AF-A8UDU4-F1
#
_cell.length_a   1.000
_cell.length_b   1.000
_cell.length_c   1.000
_cell.angle_alpha   90.00
_cell.angle_beta   90.00
_cell.angle_gamma   90.00
#
_symmetry.space_group_name_H-M   'P 1'
#
loop_
_entity.id
_entity.type
_entity.pdbx_description
1 polymer ?
#
loop_
_entity_poly.entity_id
_entity_poly.type
_entity_poly.pdbx_seq_one_letter_code
_entity_poly.pdbx_strand_id
1 'polypeptide(L)'
;MAVAALESLGILFGFANSMQETMPMLGTEPFEKGVSDLVVLLLGVGSAVIDNVPLVAASLGMFSEPLDNQLWHFIAYSAGTGGSMLIIGSAAGVVAMGMEKIDFFWYLKKISWLALVGFIAGALAFMATRAIF
;
A
#
# COMPACT_ATOMS: atom_id res chain seq x y z
N MET A 1 12.52 -7.41 -12.38
CA MET A 1 13.33 -6.71 -13.42
C MET A 1 12.85 -5.30 -13.70
N ALA A 2 11.54 -5.02 -13.84
CA ALA A 2 11.04 -3.66 -14.08
C ALA A 2 11.29 -2.67 -12.91
N VAL A 3 11.02 -3.07 -11.67
CA VAL A 3 11.23 -2.21 -10.48
C VAL A 3 12.70 -1.80 -10.33
N ALA A 4 13.62 -2.77 -10.42
CA ALA A 4 15.06 -2.50 -10.36
C ALA A 4 15.56 -1.57 -11.49
N ALA A 5 14.93 -1.61 -12.68
CA ALA A 5 15.25 -0.69 -13.76
C ALA A 5 14.76 0.74 -13.45
N LEU A 6 13.56 0.90 -12.90
CA LEU A 6 13.02 2.20 -12.48
C LEU A 6 13.81 2.81 -11.33
N GLU A 7 14.30 1.98 -10.41
CA GLU A 7 15.21 2.36 -9.34
C GLU A 7 16.55 2.85 -9.89
N SER A 8 17.18 2.07 -10.79
CA SER A 8 18.46 2.43 -11.42
C SER A 8 18.37 3.72 -12.26
N LEU A 9 17.18 4.08 -12.76
CA LEU A 9 16.94 5.33 -13.48
C LEU A 9 16.62 6.51 -12.55
N GLY A 10 16.57 6.30 -11.23
CA GLY A 10 16.24 7.32 -10.24
C GLY A 10 14.78 7.77 -10.26
N ILE A 11 13.92 7.13 -11.07
CA ILE A 11 12.51 7.53 -11.25
C ILE A 11 11.72 7.29 -9.96
N LEU A 12 11.96 6.16 -9.29
CA LEU A 12 11.29 5.83 -8.02
C LEU A 12 11.65 6.85 -6.93
N PHE A 13 12.91 7.23 -6.82
CA PHE A 13 13.36 8.23 -5.84
C PHE A 13 12.79 9.63 -6.14
N GLY A 14 12.81 10.05 -7.41
CA GLY A 14 12.20 11.32 -7.82
C GLY A 14 10.68 11.37 -7.56
N PHE A 15 9.99 10.26 -7.81
CA PHE A 15 8.56 10.13 -7.51
C PHE A 15 8.29 10.17 -6.00
N ALA A 16 9.10 9.47 -5.20
CA ALA A 16 9.01 9.49 -3.74
C ALA A 16 9.19 10.90 -3.17
N ASN A 17 10.19 11.66 -3.63
CA ASN A 17 10.40 13.04 -3.21
C ASN A 17 9.21 13.93 -3.57
N SER A 18 8.67 13.80 -4.79
CA SER A 18 7.49 14.55 -5.20
C SER A 18 6.28 14.25 -4.29
N MET A 19 6.08 12.99 -3.90
CA MET A 19 5.03 12.62 -2.96
C MET A 19 5.27 13.20 -1.56
N GLN A 20 6.51 13.16 -1.05
CA GLN A 20 6.85 13.72 0.27
C GLN A 20 6.70 15.24 0.32
N GLU A 21 7.02 15.96 -0.76
CA GLU A 21 6.89 17.42 -0.82
C GLU A 21 5.43 17.89 -1.01
N THR A 22 4.61 17.08 -1.69
CA THR A 22 3.24 17.49 -2.09
C THR A 22 2.17 16.97 -1.14
N MET A 23 2.39 15.82 -0.50
CA MET A 23 1.35 15.18 0.31
C MET A 23 1.33 15.73 1.74
N PRO A 24 0.14 16.10 2.25
CA PRO A 24 0.02 16.56 3.62
C PRO A 24 0.30 15.42 4.61
N MET A 25 0.86 15.77 5.75
CA MET A 25 0.98 14.87 6.90
C MET A 25 -0.40 14.72 7.56
N LEU A 26 -0.73 13.52 8.03
CA LEU A 26 -2.00 13.25 8.69
C LEU A 26 -1.95 13.51 10.21
N GLY A 27 -0.76 13.72 10.78
CA GLY A 27 -0.55 13.94 12.21
C GLY A 27 -0.52 12.63 13.01
N THR A 28 -0.52 11.49 12.33
CA THR A 28 -0.41 10.14 12.90
C THR A 28 1.00 9.56 12.77
N GLU A 29 1.87 10.25 12.03
CA GLU A 29 3.24 9.84 11.75
C GLU A 29 4.13 10.03 12.98
N PRO A 30 5.04 9.08 13.28
CA PRO A 30 5.85 9.10 14.51
C PRO A 30 6.96 10.18 14.56
N PHE A 31 7.30 10.85 13.46
CA PHE A 31 8.40 11.84 13.42
C PHE A 31 8.05 13.07 12.55
N GLU A 32 8.58 14.25 12.93
CA GLU A 32 8.41 15.53 12.20
C GLU A 32 9.03 15.54 10.79
N LYS A 33 9.86 14.55 10.47
CA LYS A 33 10.40 14.29 9.13
C LYS A 33 10.20 12.83 8.79
N GLY A 34 9.47 12.54 7.73
CA GLY A 34 9.21 11.18 7.28
C GLY A 34 8.20 11.11 6.14
N VAL A 35 7.88 9.89 5.72
CA VAL A 35 6.87 9.62 4.71
C VAL A 35 5.47 9.79 5.33
N SER A 36 4.62 10.63 4.72
CA SER A 36 3.23 10.78 5.14
C SER A 36 2.48 9.45 5.10
N ASP A 37 1.67 9.17 6.12
CA ASP A 37 0.83 7.97 6.17
C ASP A 37 -0.16 7.94 4.99
N LEU A 38 -0.53 9.12 4.45
CA LEU A 38 -1.35 9.22 3.25
C LEU A 38 -0.66 8.61 2.04
N VAL A 39 0.66 8.80 1.90
CA VAL A 39 1.46 8.18 0.82
C VAL A 39 1.37 6.67 0.92
N VAL A 40 1.53 6.12 2.13
CA VAL A 40 1.48 4.68 2.38
C VAL A 40 0.09 4.10 2.09
N LEU A 41 -0.98 4.80 2.47
CA LEU A 41 -2.35 4.44 2.15
C LEU A 41 -2.61 4.42 0.65
N LEU A 42 -2.16 5.45 -0.07
CA LEU A 42 -2.29 5.54 -1.52
C LEU A 42 -1.50 4.42 -2.23
N LEU A 43 -0.31 4.08 -1.74
CA LEU A 43 0.45 2.92 -2.21
C LEU A 43 -0.33 1.61 -1.96
N GLY A 44 -0.97 1.47 -0.79
CA GLY A 44 -1.85 0.34 -0.51
C GLY A 44 -3.02 0.23 -1.49
N VAL A 45 -3.67 1.35 -1.80
CA VAL A 45 -4.71 1.40 -2.84
C VAL A 45 -4.17 1.02 -4.22
N GLY A 46 -2.99 1.54 -4.58
CA GLY A 46 -2.30 1.19 -5.83
C GLY A 46 -1.97 -0.31 -5.93
N SER A 47 -1.74 -0.98 -4.80
CA SER A 47 -1.46 -2.42 -4.76
C SER A 47 -2.60 -3.27 -5.31
N ALA A 48 -3.84 -2.77 -5.32
CA ALA A 48 -4.99 -3.46 -5.92
C ALA A 48 -4.83 -3.71 -7.44
N VAL A 49 -3.94 -2.98 -8.11
CA VAL A 49 -3.69 -3.10 -9.55
C VAL A 49 -2.34 -3.76 -9.86
N ILE A 50 -1.31 -3.48 -9.06
CA ILE A 50 0.09 -3.85 -9.38
C ILE A 50 0.50 -5.21 -8.81
N ASP A 51 -0.16 -5.69 -7.75
CA ASP A 51 0.28 -6.76 -6.83
C ASP A 51 1.16 -6.23 -5.66
N ASN A 52 1.14 -6.97 -4.55
CA ASN A 52 1.78 -6.57 -3.30
C ASN A 52 3.31 -6.72 -3.32
N VAL A 53 3.85 -7.79 -3.93
CA VAL A 53 5.30 -8.05 -3.97
C VAL A 53 6.05 -6.97 -4.75
N PRO A 54 5.66 -6.61 -5.99
CA PRO A 54 6.36 -5.56 -6.73
C PRO A 54 6.23 -4.19 -6.07
N LEU A 55 5.10 -3.90 -5.42
CA LEU A 55 4.88 -2.62 -4.77
C LEU A 55 5.73 -2.45 -3.50
N VAL A 56 5.85 -3.51 -2.68
CA VAL A 56 6.79 -3.50 -1.54
C VAL A 56 8.22 -3.36 -2.04
N ALA A 57 8.61 -4.08 -3.11
CA ALA A 57 9.93 -3.93 -3.69
C ALA A 57 10.19 -2.50 -4.20
N ALA A 58 9.21 -1.85 -4.82
CA ALA A 58 9.32 -0.46 -5.26
C ALA A 58 9.47 0.49 -4.07
N SER A 59 8.74 0.26 -2.98
CA SER A 59 8.81 1.10 -1.78
C SER A 59 10.20 1.08 -1.11
N LEU A 60 10.92 -0.05 -1.18
CA LEU A 60 12.30 -0.17 -0.70
C LEU A 60 13.28 0.68 -1.53
N GLY A 61 12.99 0.90 -2.82
CA GLY A 61 13.76 1.82 -3.68
C GLY A 61 13.28 3.28 -3.62
N MET A 62 12.11 3.54 -3.05
CA MET A 62 11.53 4.88 -2.89
C MET A 62 11.94 5.56 -1.57
N PHE A 63 12.08 4.78 -0.49
CA PHE A 63 12.29 5.30 0.85
C PHE A 63 13.55 4.72 1.49
N SER A 64 14.31 5.57 2.17
CA SER A 64 15.59 5.20 2.81
C SER A 64 15.51 5.32 4.33
N GLU A 65 14.52 4.64 4.92
CA GLU A 65 14.34 4.59 6.38
C GLU A 65 15.12 3.44 7.04
N PRO A 66 15.50 3.56 8.32
CA PRO A 66 16.08 2.46 9.10
C PRO A 66 15.22 1.19 9.06
N LEU A 67 15.82 0.00 9.09
CA LEU A 67 15.09 -1.28 8.97
C LEU A 67 14.10 -1.53 10.13
N ASP A 68 14.35 -0.94 11.29
CA ASP A 68 13.49 -0.98 12.48
C ASP A 68 12.40 0.12 12.47
N ASN A 69 12.31 0.92 11.41
CA ASN A 69 11.29 1.96 11.29
C ASN A 69 9.89 1.34 11.10
N GLN A 70 8.93 1.85 11.87
CA GLN A 70 7.51 1.46 11.81
C GLN A 70 6.86 1.68 10.43
N LEU A 71 7.45 2.52 9.57
CA LEU A 71 7.05 2.70 8.17
C LEU A 71 6.94 1.37 7.44
N TRP A 72 7.90 0.45 7.64
CA TRP A 72 7.91 -0.84 6.94
C TRP A 72 6.73 -1.72 7.32
N HIS A 73 6.32 -1.69 8.58
CA HIS A 73 5.13 -2.39 9.04
C HIS A 73 3.86 -1.82 8.40
N PHE A 74 3.78 -0.50 8.26
CA PHE A 74 2.60 0.13 7.66
C PHE A 74 2.53 -0.08 6.15
N ILE A 75 3.67 -0.08 5.45
CA ILE A 75 3.77 -0.45 4.03
C ILE A 75 3.37 -1.91 3.84
N ALA A 76 3.89 -2.83 4.66
CA ALA A 76 3.55 -4.25 4.57
C ALA A 76 2.05 -4.48 4.78
N TYR A 77 1.45 -3.84 5.78
CA TYR A 77 0.01 -3.84 5.99
C TYR A 77 -0.73 -3.28 4.77
N SER A 78 -0.34 -2.10 4.31
CA SER A 78 -1.08 -1.37 3.28
C SER A 78 -1.00 -2.06 1.92
N ALA A 79 0.17 -2.51 1.49
CA ALA A 79 0.35 -3.28 0.27
C ALA A 79 -0.33 -4.66 0.37
N GLY A 80 -0.16 -5.34 1.51
CA GLY A 80 -0.71 -6.69 1.72
C GLY A 80 -2.24 -6.72 1.70
N THR A 81 -2.88 -5.79 2.42
CA THR A 81 -4.35 -5.74 2.51
C THR A 81 -4.99 -4.96 1.38
N GLY A 82 -4.31 -3.92 0.87
CA GLY A 82 -4.85 -3.07 -0.18
C GLY A 82 -5.01 -3.80 -1.52
N GLY A 83 -4.16 -4.79 -1.79
CA GLY A 83 -4.28 -5.70 -2.94
C GLY A 83 -5.66 -6.38 -3.07
N SER A 84 -6.37 -6.61 -1.98
CA SER A 84 -7.69 -7.25 -1.99
C SER A 84 -8.85 -6.32 -2.34
N MET A 85 -8.64 -5.00 -2.49
CA MET A 85 -9.72 -4.10 -2.91
C MET A 85 -10.22 -4.40 -4.31
N LEU A 86 -9.39 -4.97 -5.17
CA LEU A 86 -9.80 -5.58 -6.43
C LEU A 86 -9.52 -7.08 -6.37
N ILE A 87 -10.44 -7.87 -6.91
CA ILE A 87 -10.29 -9.34 -6.94
C ILE A 87 -9.05 -9.81 -7.71
N ILE A 88 -8.50 -8.98 -8.61
CA ILE A 88 -7.28 -9.28 -9.37
C ILE A 88 -5.99 -8.83 -8.68
N GLY A 89 -6.08 -8.02 -7.62
CA GLY A 89 -4.92 -7.40 -6.99
C GLY A 89 -4.15 -8.31 -6.03
N SER A 90 -4.52 -9.60 -5.97
CA SER A 90 -3.80 -10.60 -5.19
C SER A 90 -3.96 -12.00 -5.79
N ALA A 91 -2.97 -12.87 -5.56
CA ALA A 91 -3.03 -14.27 -5.97
C ALA A 91 -4.27 -15.00 -5.39
N ALA A 92 -4.60 -14.74 -4.12
CA ALA A 92 -5.78 -15.30 -3.46
C ALA A 92 -7.08 -14.89 -4.17
N GLY A 93 -7.19 -13.62 -4.56
CA GLY A 93 -8.34 -13.11 -5.29
C GLY A 93 -8.51 -13.74 -6.68
N VAL A 94 -7.42 -13.87 -7.44
CA VAL A 94 -7.43 -14.53 -8.77
C VAL A 94 -7.83 -16.00 -8.67
N VAL A 95 -7.33 -16.70 -7.64
CA VAL A 95 -7.73 -18.09 -7.36
C VAL A 95 -9.22 -18.18 -6.99
N ALA A 96 -9.71 -17.30 -6.11
CA ALA A 96 -11.13 -17.24 -5.74
C ALA A 96 -12.02 -16.93 -6.95
N MET A 97 -11.59 -16.02 -7.83
CA MET A 97 -12.27 -15.73 -9.10
C MET A 97 -12.45 -17.00 -9.94
N GLY A 98 -11.40 -17.82 -10.07
CA GLY A 98 -11.44 -19.06 -10.84
C GLY A 98 -12.27 -20.17 -10.18
N MET A 99 -12.12 -20.35 -8.86
CA MET A 99 -12.81 -21.42 -8.11
C MET A 99 -14.31 -21.17 -7.97
N GLU A 100 -14.68 -19.95 -7.59
CA GLU A 100 -16.07 -19.55 -7.33
C GLU A 100 -16.75 -18.92 -8.55
N LYS A 101 -16.04 -18.80 -9.68
CA LYS A 101 -16.51 -18.15 -10.92
C LYS A 101 -17.05 -16.74 -10.67
N ILE A 102 -16.38 -15.99 -9.80
CA ILE A 102 -16.78 -14.62 -9.45
C ILE A 102 -16.42 -13.71 -10.63
N ASP A 103 -17.36 -12.87 -11.07
CA ASP A 103 -17.09 -11.86 -12.08
C ASP A 103 -16.36 -10.64 -11.47
N PHE A 104 -15.42 -10.05 -12.22
CA PHE A 104 -14.67 -8.87 -11.79
C PHE A 104 -15.59 -7.69 -11.43
N PHE A 105 -16.56 -7.36 -12.28
CA PHE A 105 -17.46 -6.24 -12.04
C PHE A 105 -18.45 -6.53 -10.91
N TRP A 106 -18.84 -7.79 -10.72
CA TRP A 106 -19.62 -8.19 -9.56
C TRP A 106 -18.84 -7.93 -8.26
N TYR A 107 -17.59 -8.38 -8.17
CA TYR A 107 -16.75 -8.15 -7.00
C TYR A 107 -16.55 -6.65 -6.75
N LEU A 108 -16.26 -5.90 -7.82
CA LEU A 108 -16.09 -4.45 -7.78
C LEU A 108 -17.30 -3.75 -7.15
N LYS A 109 -18.51 -4.15 -7.53
CA LYS A 109 -19.76 -3.53 -7.05
C LYS A 109 -20.16 -3.99 -5.66
N LYS A 110 -19.85 -5.23 -5.27
CA LYS A 110 -20.41 -5.86 -4.07
C LYS A 110 -19.43 -5.99 -2.91
N ILE A 111 -18.16 -6.22 -3.20
CA ILE A 111 -17.15 -6.60 -2.20
C ILE A 111 -16.05 -5.56 -2.08
N SER A 112 -15.66 -4.89 -3.17
CA SER A 112 -14.56 -3.91 -3.11
C SER A 112 -14.77 -2.80 -2.07
N TRP A 113 -16.01 -2.34 -1.87
CA TRP A 113 -16.29 -1.33 -0.83
C TRP A 113 -16.15 -1.90 0.58
N LEU A 114 -16.49 -3.18 0.81
CA LEU A 114 -16.27 -3.87 2.09
C LEU A 114 -14.77 -4.05 2.35
N ALA A 115 -14.02 -4.45 1.32
CA ALA A 115 -12.57 -4.56 1.38
C ALA A 115 -11.92 -3.18 1.68
N LEU A 116 -12.41 -2.11 1.06
CA LEU A 116 -11.97 -0.74 1.34
C LEU A 116 -12.27 -0.32 2.78
N VAL A 117 -13.46 -0.63 3.30
CA VAL A 117 -13.80 -0.35 4.71
C VAL A 117 -12.88 -1.13 5.66
N GLY A 118 -12.61 -2.41 5.37
CA GLY A 118 -11.67 -3.23 6.14
C GLY A 118 -10.23 -2.68 6.11
N PHE A 119 -9.78 -2.22 4.94
CA PHE A 119 -8.49 -1.55 4.75
C PHE A 119 -8.40 -0.26 5.57
N ILE A 120 -9.42 0.61 5.51
CA ILE A 120 -9.42 1.85 6.30
C ILE A 120 -9.47 1.54 7.80
N ALA A 121 -10.31 0.59 8.21
CA ALA A 121 -10.45 0.21 9.63
C ALA A 121 -9.14 -0.36 10.19
N GLY A 122 -8.46 -1.25 9.46
CA GLY A 122 -7.18 -1.78 9.89
C GLY A 122 -6.06 -0.74 9.86
N ALA A 123 -6.07 0.20 8.91
CA ALA A 123 -5.13 1.32 8.89
C ALA A 123 -5.31 2.23 10.12
N LEU A 124 -6.55 2.58 10.46
CA LEU A 124 -6.87 3.35 11.66
C LEU A 124 -6.46 2.59 12.92
N ALA A 125 -6.70 1.29 12.98
CA ALA A 125 -6.25 0.46 14.09
C ALA A 125 -4.72 0.45 14.20
N PHE A 126 -4.00 0.31 13.07
CA PHE A 126 -2.54 0.37 13.03
C PHE A 126 -2.02 1.72 13.56
N MET A 127 -2.55 2.83 13.03
CA MET A 127 -2.21 4.18 13.48
C MET A 127 -2.49 4.39 14.98
N ALA A 128 -3.62 3.90 15.47
CA ALA A 128 -3.97 3.96 16.89
C ALA A 128 -3.01 3.13 17.75
N THR A 129 -2.70 1.89 17.35
CA THR A 129 -1.74 1.05 18.09
C THR A 129 -0.35 1.66 18.11
N ARG A 130 0.10 2.25 17.00
CA ARG A 130 1.38 2.95 16.90
C ARG A 130 1.45 4.21 17.78
N ALA A 131 0.32 4.85 18.04
CA ALA A 131 0.25 6.01 18.94
C ALA A 131 0.29 5.61 20.42
N ILE A 132 -0.05 4.37 20.75
CA ILE A 132 -0.16 3.86 22.13
C ILE A 132 1.12 3.14 22.58
N PHE A 133 1.79 2.43 21.65
CA PHE A 133 2.96 1.60 21.91
C PHE A 133 4.18 2.10 21.13
#